data_AF-A0A0Z8GGL7-F1
#
_entry.id   AF-A0A0Z8GGL7-F1
#
_cell.length_a   1.000
_cell.length_b   1.000
_cell.length_c   1.000
_cell.angle_alpha   90.00
_cell.angle_beta   90.00
_cell.angle_gamma   90.00
#
_symmetry.space_group_name_H-M   'P 1'
#
loop_
_entity.id
_entity.type
_entity.pdbx_description
1 polymer ?
#
loop_
_entity_poly.entity_id
_entity_poly.type
_entity_poly.pdbx_seq_one_letter_code
_entity_poly.pdbx_strand_id
1 'polypeptide(L)' 'MMTETEWKAIIENDSSYDNLFRYAVKTTKIFCRPSCPSRPPKRENVTIYYS' A
#
# COMPACT_ATOMS: atom_id res chain seq x y z
N MET A 1 2.82 12.02 2.89
CA MET A 1 2.55 12.11 1.44
C MET A 1 3.06 10.82 0.83
N MET A 2 2.27 10.17 -0.02
CA MET A 2 2.67 8.91 -0.67
C MET A 2 3.56 9.20 -1.87
N THR A 3 4.77 8.66 -1.87
CA THR A 3 5.71 8.78 -2.99
C THR A 3 5.35 7.82 -4.11
N GLU A 4 5.87 8.10 -5.31
CA GLU A 4 5.67 7.22 -6.46
C GLU A 4 6.33 5.85 -6.27
N THR A 5 7.47 5.80 -5.58
CA THR A 5 8.18 4.56 -5.25
C THR A 5 7.34 3.64 -4.36
N GLU A 6 6.70 4.19 -3.32
CA GLU A 6 5.84 3.40 -2.44
C GLU A 6 4.59 2.89 -3.16
N TRP A 7 4.05 3.69 -4.08
CA TRP A 7 2.95 3.24 -4.93
C TRP A 7 3.37 2.08 -5.82
N LYS A 8 4.55 2.20 -6.43
CA LYS A 8 5.11 1.16 -7.27
C LYS A 8 5.37 -0.12 -6.48
N ALA A 9 5.88 -0.01 -5.26
CA ALA A 9 6.06 -1.15 -4.35
C ALA A 9 4.74 -1.89 -4.06
N ILE A 10 3.63 -1.17 -3.85
CA ILE A 10 2.30 -1.78 -3.67
C ILE A 10 1.81 -2.48 -4.95
N ILE A 11 2.07 -1.90 -6.13
CA ILE A 11 1.66 -2.47 -7.42
C ILE A 11 2.52 -3.69 -7.78
N GLU A 12 3.82 -3.63 -7.54
CA GLU A 12 4.81 -4.67 -7.82
C GLU A 12 4.83 -5.78 -6.76
N ASN A 13 4.02 -5.65 -5.70
CA ASN A 13 4.00 -6.56 -4.55
C ASN A 13 5.34 -6.73 -3.85
N ASP A 14 6.10 -5.63 -3.72
CA ASP A 14 7.44 -5.66 -3.19
C ASP A 14 7.44 -5.88 -1.67
N SER A 15 7.94 -7.04 -1.25
CA SER A 15 8.01 -7.44 0.15
C SER A 15 9.06 -6.68 0.97
N SER A 16 9.98 -5.95 0.34
CA SER A 16 11.00 -5.17 1.06
C SER A 16 10.38 -4.03 1.86
N TYR A 17 9.20 -3.56 1.43
CA TYR A 17 8.47 -2.46 2.07
C TYR A 17 7.50 -2.92 3.16
N ASP A 18 7.34 -4.23 3.41
CA ASP A 18 6.34 -4.75 4.36
C ASP A 18 6.51 -4.23 5.80
N ASN A 19 7.77 -3.97 6.16
CA ASN A 19 8.16 -3.43 7.47
C ASN A 19 8.39 -1.91 7.44
N LEU A 20 8.36 -1.27 6.27
CA LEU A 20 8.57 0.17 6.13
C LEU A 20 7.27 0.96 6.29
N PHE A 21 6.20 0.47 5.68
CA PHE A 21 4.89 1.11 5.77
C PHE A 21 3.75 0.12 5.56
N ARG A 22 2.56 0.49 6.03
CA ARG A 22 1.31 -0.19 5.66
C ARG A 22 0.40 0.78 4.95
N TYR A 23 -0.45 0.27 4.07
CA TYR A 23 -1.43 1.11 3.39
C TYR A 23 -2.84 0.68 3.79
N ALA A 24 -3.71 1.66 4.01
CA ALA A 24 -5.12 1.45 4.22
C ALA A 24 -5.89 1.81 2.96
N VAL A 25 -6.93 1.04 2.67
CA VAL A 25 -7.86 1.33 1.59
C VAL A 25 -9.11 1.98 2.18
N LYS A 26 -9.36 3.26 1.87
CA LYS A 26 -10.49 4.04 2.38
C LYS A 26 -11.84 3.39 2.15
N THR A 27 -12.01 2.71 1.02
CA THR A 27 -13.28 2.06 0.65
C THR A 27 -13.60 0.84 1.50
N THR A 28 -12.59 0.02 1.81
CA THR A 28 -12.78 -1.21 2.60
C THR A 28 -12.44 -1.02 4.08
N LYS A 29 -11.76 0.07 4.44
CA LYS A 29 -11.16 0.31 5.76
C LYS A 29 -10.24 -0.83 6.22
N ILE A 30 -9.63 -1.53 5.27
CA ILE A 30 -8.68 -2.62 5.53
C ILE A 30 -7.27 -2.09 5.40
N PHE A 31 -6.41 -2.50 6.33
CA PHE A 31 -4.97 -2.32 6.22
C PHE A 31 -4.36 -3.50 5.49
N CYS A 32 -3.60 -3.20 4.44
CA CYS A 32 -2.84 -4.17 3.70
C CYS A 32 -1.35 -3.85 3.73
N ARG A 33 -0.63 -4.91 3.40
CA ARG A 33 0.80 -4.97 3.22
C ARG A 33 1.16 -4.76 1.76
N PRO A 34 2.25 -4.08 1.42
CA PRO A 34 2.69 -3.93 0.04
C PRO A 34 2.89 -5.28 -0.66
N SER A 35 3.19 -6.37 0.06
CA SER A 35 3.32 -7.72 -0.52
C SER A 35 1.99 -8.47 -0.74
N CYS A 36 0.84 -7.83 -0.55
CA CYS A 36 -0.45 -8.53 -0.52
C CYS A 36 -0.89 -8.89 -1.96
N PRO A 37 -1.15 -10.17 -2.30
CA PRO A 37 -1.52 -10.60 -3.66
C PRO A 37 -2.94 -10.15 -4.09
N SER A 38 -3.55 -9.22 -3.38
CA SER A 38 -4.86 -8.68 -3.69
C SER A 38 -4.77 -7.72 -4.89
N ARG A 39 -5.90 -7.49 -5.55
CA ARG A 39 -5.96 -6.51 -6.66
C ARG A 39 -5.53 -5.14 -6.14
N PRO A 40 -4.63 -4.43 -6.85
CA PRO A 40 -4.22 -3.11 -6.42
C PRO A 40 -5.45 -2.20 -6.37
N PRO A 41 -5.74 -1.57 -5.22
CA PRO A 41 -6.85 -0.62 -5.09
C PRO A 41 -6.59 0.62 -5.99
N LYS A 42 -7.57 1.51 -6.13
CA LYS A 42 -7.33 2.80 -6.81
C LYS A 42 -6.44 3.69 -5.93
N ARG A 43 -5.42 4.32 -6.51
CA ARG A 43 -4.46 5.22 -5.81
C ARG A 43 -5.15 6.27 -4.94
N GLU A 44 -6.28 6.80 -5.41
CA GLU A 44 -7.09 7.82 -4.73
C GLU A 44 -7.69 7.34 -3.39
N ASN A 45 -7.95 6.03 -3.30
CA ASN A 45 -8.52 5.39 -2.12
C ASN A 45 -7.45 4.83 -1.19
N VAL A 46 -6.16 5.02 -1.47
CA VAL A 46 -5.07 4.49 -0.67
C VAL A 46 -4.52 5.57 0.24
N THR A 47 -4.19 5.19 1.47
CA THR A 47 -3.52 6.05 2.44
C THR A 47 -2.40 5.27 3.09
N ILE A 48 -1.19 5.81 3.04
CA ILE A 48 -0.01 5.18 3.66
C ILE A 48 0.10 5.62 5.11
N TYR A 49 0.39 4.65 5.96
CA TYR A 49 0.66 4.80 7.38
C TYR A 49 2.07 4.25 7.65
N TYR A 50 2.91 5.12 8.20
CA TYR A 50 4.21 4.77 8.73
C TYR A 50 4.07 4.42 10.21
N SER A 51 4.87 3.46 10.67
CA SER A 51 5.05 3.21 12.10
C SER A 51 6.22 4.02 12.64
#